data_AF-A0A8S8Z774-F1
#
_entry.id   AF-A0A8S8Z774-F1
#
_cell.length_a   1.000
_cell.length_b   1.000
_cell.length_c   1.000
_cell.angle_alpha   90.00
_cell.angle_beta   90.00
_cell.angle_gamma   90.00
#
_symmetry.space_group_name_H-M   'P 1'
#
loop_
_entity.id
_entity.type
_entity.pdbx_description
1 polymer ?
#
loop_
_entity_poly.entity_id
_entity_poly.type
_entity_poly.pdbx_seq_one_letter_code
_entity_poly.pdbx_strand_id
1 'polypeptide(L)' 'MGTAEPSSEDLHNFFGLVSVIVKSPYEDEDIFAWDSSGNPIPILDE' A
#
# COMPACT_ATOMS: atom_id res chain seq x y z
N MET A 1 -0.25 13.20 -10.41
CA MET A 1 -1.10 12.32 -9.58
C MET A 1 -0.33 11.01 -9.41
N GLY A 2 0.02 10.64 -8.18
CA GLY A 2 0.74 9.39 -7.91
C GLY A 2 -0.20 8.19 -7.87
N THR A 3 0.32 7.00 -8.17
CA THR A 3 -0.41 5.72 -8.07
C THR A 3 -0.24 5.12 -6.68
N ALA A 4 -1.27 4.42 -6.19
CA ALA A 4 -1.16 3.62 -4.96
C ALA A 4 -0.67 2.19 -5.21
N GLU A 5 -0.59 1.79 -6.48
CA GLU A 5 -0.05 0.50 -6.89
C GLU A 5 1.48 0.48 -6.66
N PRO A 6 2.00 -0.56 -6.00
CA PRO A 6 3.43 -0.69 -5.75
C PRO A 6 4.19 -0.88 -7.06
N SER A 7 5.30 -0.17 -7.21
CA SER A 7 6.28 -0.42 -8.26
C SER A 7 7.15 -1.64 -7.94
N SER A 8 7.94 -2.09 -8.91
CA SER A 8 8.95 -3.15 -8.67
C SER A 8 9.97 -2.77 -7.58
N GLU A 9 10.26 -1.47 -7.43
CA GLU A 9 11.13 -0.96 -6.37
C GLU A 9 10.42 -1.01 -5.00
N ASP A 10 9.12 -0.72 -4.95
CA ASP A 10 8.33 -0.83 -3.72
C ASP A 10 8.25 -2.29 -3.25
N LEU A 11 8.00 -3.23 -4.17
CA LEU A 11 7.95 -4.67 -3.85
C LEU A 11 9.28 -5.20 -3.31
N HIS A 12 10.40 -4.71 -3.83
CA HIS A 12 11.72 -5.07 -3.30
C HIS A 12 11.94 -4.53 -1.86
N ASN A 13 11.23 -3.46 -1.51
CA ASN A 13 11.26 -2.82 -0.21
C ASN A 13 10.11 -3.24 0.71
N PHE A 14 9.26 -4.18 0.31
CA PHE A 14 8.24 -4.75 1.19
C PHE A 14 8.91 -5.71 2.15
N PHE A 15 9.14 -5.24 3.38
CA PHE A 15 9.75 -6.01 4.46
C PHE A 15 8.70 -6.34 5.52
N GLY A 16 8.58 -7.61 5.92
CA GLY A 16 7.63 -8.05 6.94
C GLY A 16 6.32 -8.57 6.37
N LEU A 17 5.26 -8.61 7.18
CA LEU A 17 3.97 -9.22 6.83
C LEU A 17 3.06 -8.29 6.01
N VAL A 18 3.10 -6.98 6.31
CA VAL A 18 2.23 -5.96 5.70
C VAL A 18 3.04 -4.71 5.41
N SER A 19 2.89 -4.17 4.20
CA SER A 19 3.42 -2.87 3.79
C SER A 19 2.27 -1.91 3.50
N VAL A 20 2.46 -0.60 3.72
CA VAL A 20 1.42 0.43 3.54
C VAL A 20 1.93 1.50 2.59
N ILE A 21 1.11 1.85 1.60
CA ILE A 21 1.33 2.98 0.70
C ILE A 21 0.29 4.04 1.02
N VAL A 22 0.73 5.28 1.24
CA VAL A 22 -0.17 6.43 1.42
C VAL A 22 0.06 7.38 0.24
N LYS A 23 -0.98 7.63 -0.57
CA LYS A 23 -0.88 8.51 -1.74
C LYS A 23 -1.34 9.93 -1.40
N SER A 24 -0.87 10.91 -2.17
CA SER A 24 -1.45 12.26 -2.10
C SER A 24 -2.84 12.28 -2.76
N PRO A 25 -3.80 13.09 -2.26
CA PRO A 25 -3.64 14.19 -1.30
C PRO A 25 -3.61 13.84 0.21
N TYR A 26 -3.57 12.56 0.58
CA TYR A 26 -3.42 12.06 1.96
C TYR A 26 -4.72 12.12 2.79
N GLU A 27 -5.86 11.84 2.17
CA GLU A 27 -7.13 11.62 2.85
C GLU A 27 -7.20 10.21 3.48
N ASP A 28 -8.19 9.92 4.33
CA ASP A 28 -8.35 8.59 4.94
C ASP A 28 -8.50 7.46 3.89
N GLU A 29 -9.14 7.76 2.76
CA GLU A 29 -9.31 6.84 1.62
C GLU A 29 -8.02 6.63 0.81
N ASP A 30 -6.93 7.34 1.14
CA ASP A 30 -5.66 7.31 0.43
C ASP A 30 -4.61 6.36 1.06
N ILE A 31 -5.04 5.51 2.00
CA ILE A 31 -4.22 4.50 2.68
C ILE A 31 -4.47 3.12 2.06
N PHE A 32 -3.41 2.46 1.61
CA PHE A 32 -3.48 1.15 0.95
C PHE A 32 -2.53 0.17 1.61
N ALA A 33 -2.98 -1.03 1.91
CA ALA A 33 -2.16 -2.09 2.50
C ALA A 33 -1.88 -3.20 1.49
N TRP A 34 -0.70 -3.80 1.60
CA TRP A 34 -0.19 -4.82 0.69
C TRP A 34 0.52 -5.93 1.46
N ASP A 35 0.36 -7.17 1.00
CA ASP A 35 1.16 -8.29 1.50
C ASP A 35 2.57 -8.28 0.90
N SER A 36 3.46 -9.15 1.39
CA SER A 36 4.85 -9.25 0.91
C SER A 36 4.99 -9.66 -0.56
N SER A 37 3.91 -10.11 -1.20
CA SER A 37 3.89 -10.48 -2.63
C SER A 37 3.29 -9.37 -3.50
N GLY A 38 2.88 -8.24 -2.91
CA GLY A 38 2.24 -7.15 -3.62
C GLY A 38 0.74 -7.33 -3.85
N ASN A 39 0.08 -8.25 -3.16
CA ASN A 39 -1.37 -8.37 -3.24
C ASN A 39 -2.04 -7.38 -2.27
N PRO A 40 -3.16 -6.74 -2.68
CA PRO A 40 -3.85 -5.79 -1.82
C PRO A 40 -4.49 -6.49 -0.61
N ILE A 41 -4.32 -5.89 0.57
CA ILE A 41 -4.99 -6.31 1.81
C ILE A 41 -6.11 -5.31 2.09
N PRO A 42 -7.38 -5.75 2.22
CA PRO A 42 -8.48 -4.86 2.57
C PRO A 42 -8.30 -4.33 4.00
N ILE A 43 -8.38 -3.01 4.16
CA ILE A 43 -8.44 -2.35 5.46
C ILE A 43 -9.92 -2.35 5.87
N LEU A 44 -10.23 -2.96 7.02
CA LEU A 44 -11.58 -2.95 7.57
C LEU A 44 -11.72 -1.70 8.44
N ASP A 45 -12.59 -0.78 8.03
CA ASP A 45 -13.12 0.25 8.92
C ASP A 45 -14.24 -0.37 9.79
N GLU A 46 -14.27 -0.01 11.08
CA GLU A 46 -15.28 -0.48 12.05
C GLU A 46 -16.69 0.06 11.76
#